data_AF-A0A7V2HEV0-F1
#
_entry.id   AF-A0A7V2HEV0-F1
#
_cell.length_a   1.000
_cell.length_b   1.000
_cell.length_c   1.000
_cell.angle_alpha   90.00
_cell.angle_beta   90.00
_cell.angle_gamma   90.00
#
_symmetry.space_group_name_H-M   'P 1'
#
loop_
_entity.id
_entity.type
_entity.pdbx_description
1 polymer ?
#
loop_
_entity_poly.entity_id
_entity_poly.type
_entity_poly.pdbx_seq_one_letter_code
_entity_poly.pdbx_strand_id
1 'polypeptide(L)'
;MRAIIDAEQGLPEWLRGQLDHRCPGFLESRPRSATPDSIWLDLSGWVDDHFLQAARDGGWLDALHYYSGKCPLSERVWEQWTRAESAWTNSRPPAYPSFEEWHQEALKNYQPPDEEQARRSLLSDDRFDALVGEYIEWEAFAFWFRAVVESAGEVPAHLAHVLQQRCPGFLDRVRGGEGTRDAEYSTWLWRQLLAWIEASFFGGPNAASYLDELRDAARTHLRGERIVAYWADCNSRWRTKPPAPYPRFDEWLRMADAFVTQ
;
A
#
# COMPACT_ATOMS: atom_id res chain seq x y z
N MET A 1 -13.55 14.03 18.33
CA MET A 1 -13.64 13.43 19.68
C MET A 1 -12.68 14.08 20.66
N ARG A 2 -11.35 13.96 20.52
CA ARG A 2 -10.36 14.52 21.47
C ARG A 2 -10.58 16.00 21.80
N ALA A 3 -10.71 16.85 20.78
CA ALA A 3 -10.97 18.28 20.95
C ALA A 3 -12.24 18.61 21.76
N ILE A 4 -13.26 17.74 21.74
CA ILE A 4 -14.48 17.92 22.54
C ILE A 4 -14.23 17.51 23.99
N ILE A 5 -13.51 16.41 24.21
CA ILE A 5 -13.19 15.94 25.56
C ILE A 5 -12.30 16.93 26.29
N ASP A 6 -11.30 17.49 25.60
CA ASP A 6 -10.40 18.48 26.16
C ASP A 6 -11.18 19.78 26.48
N ALA A 7 -12.08 20.20 25.58
CA ALA A 7 -12.93 21.36 25.80
C ALA A 7 -13.92 21.16 26.96
N GLU A 8 -14.60 20.01 27.04
CA GLU A 8 -15.63 19.69 28.06
C GLU A 8 -15.04 19.13 29.37
N GLN A 9 -13.73 18.83 29.40
CA GLN A 9 -13.04 18.17 30.51
C GLN A 9 -13.66 16.82 30.89
N GLY A 10 -14.16 16.09 29.88
CA GLY A 10 -14.83 14.80 30.06
C GLY A 10 -15.55 14.35 28.80
N LEU A 11 -16.02 13.09 28.79
CA LEU A 11 -16.78 12.52 27.67
C LEU A 11 -18.28 12.82 27.83
N PRO A 12 -18.88 13.70 26.99
CA PRO A 12 -20.31 14.00 27.09
C PRO A 12 -21.18 12.80 26.69
N GLU A 13 -22.37 12.68 27.30
CA GLU A 13 -23.28 11.55 27.07
C GLU A 13 -23.75 11.41 25.61
N TRP A 14 -23.94 12.53 24.92
CA TRP A 14 -24.30 12.51 23.50
C TRP A 14 -23.15 11.95 22.63
N LEU A 15 -21.90 12.23 22.99
CA LEU A 15 -20.72 11.73 22.28
C LEU A 15 -20.50 10.25 22.58
N ARG A 16 -20.82 9.82 23.81
CA ARG A 16 -20.90 8.40 24.18
C ARG A 16 -21.84 7.63 23.26
N GLY A 17 -23.09 8.12 23.09
CA GLY A 17 -24.05 7.48 22.19
C GLY A 17 -23.60 7.42 20.73
N GLN A 18 -22.86 8.42 20.25
CA GLN A 18 -22.26 8.42 18.91
C GLN A 18 -21.14 7.38 18.77
N LEU A 19 -20.32 7.21 19.81
CA LEU A 19 -19.26 6.18 19.84
C LEU A 19 -19.87 4.79 19.85
N ASP A 20 -20.89 4.53 20.67
CA ASP A 20 -21.55 3.22 20.73
C ASP A 20 -22.24 2.87 19.40
N HIS A 21 -22.76 3.86 18.69
CA HIS A 21 -23.37 3.64 17.38
C HIS A 21 -22.34 3.27 16.30
N ARG A 22 -21.18 3.94 16.27
CA ARG A 22 -20.16 3.75 15.22
C ARG A 22 -19.16 2.63 15.54
N CYS A 23 -18.82 2.47 16.80
CA CYS A 23 -17.83 1.53 17.31
C CYS A 23 -18.50 0.70 18.43
N PRO A 24 -19.48 -0.16 18.09
CA PRO A 24 -20.24 -0.90 19.09
C PRO A 24 -19.31 -1.81 19.90
N GLY A 25 -19.40 -1.74 21.22
CA GLY A 25 -18.55 -2.51 22.14
C GLY A 25 -17.22 -1.84 22.49
N PHE A 26 -16.87 -0.69 21.87
CA PHE A 26 -15.62 0.02 22.15
C PHE A 26 -15.54 0.43 23.63
N LEU A 27 -16.56 1.13 24.15
CA LEU A 27 -16.51 1.69 25.49
C LEU A 27 -16.46 0.60 26.57
N GLU A 28 -17.11 -0.54 26.36
CA GLU A 28 -17.06 -1.69 27.25
C GLU A 28 -15.71 -2.42 27.19
N SER A 29 -15.05 -2.41 26.03
CA SER A 29 -13.75 -3.06 25.84
C SER A 29 -12.57 -2.29 26.44
N ARG A 30 -12.78 -1.02 26.85
CA ARG A 30 -11.70 -0.19 27.39
C ARG A 30 -11.12 -0.77 28.69
N PRO A 31 -9.79 -0.69 28.89
CA PRO A 31 -9.18 -1.07 30.15
C PRO A 31 -9.80 -0.32 31.34
N ARG A 32 -10.05 -1.01 32.45
CA ARG A 32 -10.60 -0.38 33.67
C ARG A 32 -9.72 0.72 34.26
N SER A 33 -8.44 0.76 33.89
CA SER A 33 -7.46 1.77 34.29
C SER A 33 -7.29 2.91 33.28
N ALA A 34 -8.03 2.90 32.17
CA ALA A 34 -7.89 3.90 31.12
C ALA A 34 -8.38 5.27 31.60
N THR A 35 -7.59 6.31 31.32
CA THR A 35 -7.96 7.69 31.68
C THR A 35 -8.91 8.27 30.62
N PRO A 36 -9.69 9.32 30.95
CA PRO A 36 -10.46 10.04 29.93
C PRO A 36 -9.59 10.52 28.75
N ASP A 37 -8.37 10.98 29.04
CA ASP A 37 -7.44 11.51 28.06
C ASP A 37 -6.88 10.45 27.09
N SER A 38 -6.90 9.17 27.48
CA SER A 38 -6.41 8.06 26.63
C SER A 38 -7.46 7.53 25.66
N ILE A 39 -8.73 7.99 25.73
CA ILE A 39 -9.82 7.38 24.96
C ILE A 39 -9.60 7.41 23.44
N TRP A 40 -8.87 8.40 22.91
CA TRP A 40 -8.55 8.45 21.49
C TRP A 40 -7.47 7.43 21.09
N LEU A 41 -6.49 7.17 21.96
CA LEU A 41 -5.49 6.11 21.76
C LEU A 41 -6.16 4.74 21.84
N ASP A 42 -7.02 4.56 22.83
CA ASP A 42 -7.79 3.33 23.00
C ASP A 42 -8.69 3.08 21.79
N LEU A 43 -9.35 4.13 21.27
CA LEU A 43 -10.17 4.02 20.06
C LEU A 43 -9.33 3.68 18.83
N SER A 44 -8.15 4.30 18.68
CA SER A 44 -7.25 3.99 17.56
C SER A 44 -6.83 2.51 17.59
N GLY A 45 -6.38 2.02 18.75
CA GLY A 45 -6.01 0.60 18.90
C GLY A 45 -7.20 -0.34 18.69
N TRP A 46 -8.39 0.05 19.17
CA TRP A 46 -9.61 -0.74 18.93
C TRP A 46 -9.97 -0.81 17.44
N VAL A 47 -9.87 0.32 16.71
CA VAL A 47 -10.07 0.36 15.25
C VAL A 47 -9.05 -0.53 14.54
N ASP A 48 -7.79 -0.49 14.96
CA ASP A 48 -6.75 -1.35 14.41
C ASP A 48 -7.09 -2.84 14.58
N ASP A 49 -7.65 -3.21 15.73
CA ASP A 49 -8.02 -4.59 16.06
C ASP A 49 -9.31 -5.08 15.37
N HIS A 50 -10.25 -4.19 15.04
CA HIS A 50 -11.59 -4.57 14.55
C HIS A 50 -11.81 -4.27 13.07
N PHE A 51 -11.24 -3.20 12.55
CA PHE A 51 -11.39 -2.79 11.15
C PHE A 51 -10.14 -3.04 10.31
N LEU A 52 -8.97 -3.00 10.93
CA LEU A 52 -7.68 -3.19 10.25
C LEU A 52 -7.00 -4.50 10.63
N GLN A 53 -7.77 -5.48 11.12
CA GLN A 53 -7.26 -6.76 11.58
C GLN A 53 -6.39 -7.45 10.54
N ALA A 54 -6.80 -7.45 9.27
CA ALA A 54 -6.02 -8.05 8.19
C ALA A 54 -4.63 -7.40 8.02
N ALA A 55 -4.54 -6.07 8.16
CA ALA A 55 -3.27 -5.36 8.11
C ALA A 55 -2.41 -5.67 9.35
N ARG A 56 -3.03 -5.78 10.52
CA ARG A 56 -2.37 -6.14 11.78
C ARG A 56 -1.82 -7.57 11.75
N ASP A 57 -2.65 -8.55 11.44
CA ASP A 57 -2.27 -9.97 11.34
C ASP A 57 -1.21 -10.19 10.25
N GLY A 58 -1.22 -9.36 9.21
CA GLY A 58 -0.19 -9.34 8.18
C GLY A 58 1.13 -8.69 8.60
N GLY A 59 1.18 -7.91 9.68
CA GLY A 59 2.36 -7.15 10.10
C GLY A 59 2.57 -5.80 9.37
N TRP A 60 1.52 -5.19 8.83
CA TRP A 60 1.58 -3.99 7.98
C TRP A 60 0.81 -2.79 8.54
N LEU A 61 0.35 -2.89 9.78
CA LEU A 61 -0.42 -1.83 10.42
C LEU A 61 0.35 -0.51 10.44
N ASP A 62 1.64 -0.55 10.78
CA ASP A 62 2.51 0.63 10.82
C ASP A 62 2.67 1.28 9.43
N ALA A 63 2.81 0.46 8.38
CA ALA A 63 2.90 0.96 7.01
C ALA A 63 1.59 1.61 6.55
N LEU A 64 0.45 0.99 6.88
CA LEU A 64 -0.87 1.56 6.61
C LEU A 64 -1.06 2.90 7.32
N HIS A 65 -0.67 3.01 8.60
CA HIS A 65 -0.67 4.29 9.32
C HIS A 65 0.24 5.31 8.64
N TYR A 66 1.46 4.93 8.25
CA TYR A 66 2.40 5.80 7.55
C TYR A 66 1.83 6.37 6.25
N TYR A 67 1.24 5.53 5.39
CA TYR A 67 0.65 5.98 4.13
C TYR A 67 -0.63 6.76 4.30
N SER A 68 -1.47 6.38 5.28
CA SER A 68 -2.66 7.15 5.62
C SER A 68 -2.29 8.58 6.00
N GLY A 69 -1.19 8.78 6.75
CA GLY A 69 -0.70 10.10 7.13
C GLY A 69 -0.20 10.95 5.96
N LYS A 70 0.16 10.33 4.84
CA LYS A 70 0.55 11.02 3.59
C LYS A 70 -0.61 11.33 2.65
N CYS A 71 -1.80 10.78 2.93
CA CYS A 71 -2.96 11.06 2.11
C CYS A 71 -3.36 12.54 2.24
N PRO A 72 -3.57 13.28 1.13
CA PRO A 72 -4.05 14.67 1.20
C PRO A 72 -5.35 14.83 1.98
N LEU A 73 -6.20 13.79 2.00
CA LEU A 73 -7.43 13.79 2.81
C LEU A 73 -7.12 13.80 4.30
N SER A 74 -6.12 13.03 4.75
CA SER A 74 -5.71 12.99 6.15
C SER A 74 -5.11 14.32 6.59
N GLU A 75 -4.36 14.99 5.71
CA GLU A 75 -3.86 16.35 5.97
C GLU A 75 -5.01 17.33 6.18
N ARG A 76 -6.06 17.29 5.34
CA ARG A 76 -7.26 18.14 5.51
C ARG A 76 -8.01 17.87 6.82
N VAL A 77 -8.20 16.60 7.15
CA VAL A 77 -8.83 16.18 8.41
C VAL A 77 -8.00 16.67 9.60
N TRP A 78 -6.67 16.61 9.51
CA TRP A 78 -5.75 17.10 10.52
C TRP A 78 -5.78 18.62 10.68
N GLU A 79 -5.78 19.38 9.58
CA GLU A 79 -5.91 20.84 9.58
C GLU A 79 -7.22 21.27 10.26
N GLN A 80 -8.33 20.62 9.91
CA GLN A 80 -9.63 20.94 10.49
C GLN A 80 -9.70 20.57 11.97
N TRP A 81 -9.09 19.45 12.37
CA TRP A 81 -8.99 19.08 13.78
C TRP A 81 -8.19 20.11 14.58
N THR A 82 -7.03 20.53 14.09
CA THR A 82 -6.17 21.54 14.73
C THR A 82 -6.91 22.87 14.90
N ARG A 83 -7.68 23.29 13.89
CA ARG A 83 -8.52 24.49 13.95
C ARG A 83 -9.63 24.37 14.99
N ALA A 84 -10.34 23.24 14.99
CA ALA A 84 -11.43 22.99 15.93
C ALA A 84 -10.94 22.92 17.38
N GLU A 85 -9.84 22.23 17.64
CA GLU A 85 -9.20 22.14 18.95
C GLU A 85 -8.81 23.53 19.47
N SER A 86 -8.13 24.32 18.62
CA SER A 86 -7.75 25.69 18.95
C SER A 86 -8.97 26.57 19.23
N ALA A 87 -10.04 26.46 18.43
CA ALA A 87 -11.25 27.25 18.60
C ALA A 87 -12.00 26.90 19.89
N TRP A 88 -12.23 25.61 20.15
CA TRP A 88 -13.07 25.14 21.26
C TRP A 88 -12.37 25.22 22.61
N THR A 89 -11.03 25.16 22.64
CA THR A 89 -10.25 25.44 23.85
C THR A 89 -10.43 26.89 24.31
N ASN A 90 -10.54 27.83 23.36
CA ASN A 90 -10.67 29.25 23.65
C ASN A 90 -12.12 29.69 23.87
N SER A 91 -13.07 29.12 23.12
CA SER A 91 -14.49 29.44 23.20
C SER A 91 -15.33 28.22 22.84
N ARG A 92 -16.01 27.66 23.86
CA ARG A 92 -16.88 26.51 23.67
C ARG A 92 -18.08 26.89 22.79
N PRO A 93 -18.37 26.12 21.72
CA PRO A 93 -19.52 26.41 20.89
C PRO A 93 -20.82 26.10 21.66
N PRO A 94 -21.94 26.77 21.34
CA PRO A 94 -23.24 26.45 21.93
C PRO A 94 -23.73 25.05 21.56
N ALA A 95 -23.26 24.50 20.43
CA ALA A 95 -23.43 23.12 20.01
C ALA A 95 -22.22 22.68 19.18
N TYR A 96 -21.72 21.47 19.42
CA TYR A 96 -20.68 20.87 18.58
C TYR A 96 -21.28 20.36 17.28
N PRO A 97 -20.55 20.41 16.16
CA PRO A 97 -20.99 19.78 14.91
C PRO A 97 -21.07 18.25 15.09
N SER A 98 -21.99 17.63 14.36
CA SER A 98 -21.98 16.17 14.17
C SER A 98 -20.70 15.72 13.46
N PHE A 99 -20.42 14.42 13.48
CA PHE A 99 -19.29 13.88 12.73
C PHE A 99 -19.42 14.19 11.23
N GLU A 100 -20.61 14.00 10.66
CA GLU A 100 -20.89 14.28 9.25
C GLU A 100 -20.61 15.74 8.89
N GLU A 101 -21.14 16.69 9.67
CA GLU A 101 -20.94 18.12 9.42
C GLU A 101 -19.47 18.51 9.57
N TRP A 102 -18.80 17.99 10.60
CA TRP A 102 -17.38 18.27 10.83
C TRP A 102 -16.51 17.69 9.72
N HIS A 103 -16.80 16.46 9.28
CA HIS A 103 -16.08 15.78 8.21
C HIS A 103 -16.33 16.46 6.86
N GLN A 104 -17.57 16.88 6.57
CA GLN A 104 -17.90 17.65 5.37
C GLN A 104 -17.16 19.00 5.36
N GLU A 105 -17.09 19.70 6.50
CA GLU A 105 -16.35 20.96 6.59
C GLU A 105 -14.85 20.74 6.40
N ALA A 106 -14.28 19.65 6.93
CA ALA A 106 -12.88 19.29 6.72
C ALA A 106 -12.54 19.10 5.24
N LEU A 107 -13.49 18.55 4.48
CA LEU A 107 -13.34 18.29 3.04
C LEU A 107 -13.91 19.40 2.15
N LYS A 108 -14.35 20.51 2.75
CA LYS A 108 -14.98 21.61 2.01
C LYS A 108 -13.95 22.29 1.11
N ASN A 109 -14.33 22.48 -0.15
CA ASN A 109 -13.46 22.98 -1.22
C ASN A 109 -12.25 22.08 -1.51
N TYR A 110 -12.20 20.86 -0.98
CA TYR A 110 -11.27 19.85 -1.49
C TYR A 110 -11.76 19.41 -2.87
N GLN A 111 -11.14 19.96 -3.89
CA GLN A 111 -11.18 19.39 -5.23
C GLN A 111 -9.95 18.50 -5.35
N PRO A 112 -10.12 17.18 -5.54
CA PRO A 112 -9.02 16.36 -6.01
C PRO A 112 -8.52 17.01 -7.32
N PRO A 113 -7.20 17.04 -7.58
CA PRO A 113 -6.69 17.35 -8.92
C PRO A 113 -7.50 16.60 -9.99
N ASP A 114 -7.70 17.17 -11.18
CA ASP A 114 -8.46 16.48 -12.25
C ASP A 114 -7.89 15.07 -12.53
N GLU A 115 -6.57 14.92 -12.43
CA GLU A 115 -5.85 13.64 -12.47
C GLU A 115 -6.22 12.71 -11.30
N GLU A 116 -6.37 13.22 -10.08
CA GLU A 116 -6.78 12.44 -8.90
C GLU A 116 -8.26 12.07 -8.95
N GLN A 117 -9.13 12.91 -9.51
CA GLN A 117 -10.55 12.60 -9.71
C GLN A 117 -10.73 11.52 -10.79
N ALA A 118 -9.98 11.62 -11.89
CA ALA A 118 -9.92 10.60 -12.94
C ALA A 118 -9.33 9.29 -12.38
N ARG A 119 -8.23 9.37 -11.63
CA ARG A 119 -7.61 8.26 -10.92
C ARG A 119 -8.56 7.61 -9.93
N ARG A 120 -9.30 8.38 -9.12
CA ARG A 120 -10.30 7.84 -8.17
C ARG A 120 -11.49 7.19 -8.87
N SER A 121 -11.93 7.73 -10.01
CA SER A 121 -12.98 7.08 -10.81
C SER A 121 -12.49 5.76 -11.40
N LEU A 122 -11.23 5.70 -11.84
CA LEU A 122 -10.57 4.47 -12.27
C LEU A 122 -10.39 3.48 -11.11
N LEU A 123 -9.87 3.91 -9.97
CA LEU A 123 -9.65 3.10 -8.75
C LEU A 123 -10.95 2.62 -8.08
N SER A 124 -12.06 3.34 -8.25
CA SER A 124 -13.38 2.92 -7.76
C SER A 124 -14.03 1.82 -8.61
N ASP A 125 -13.39 1.44 -9.71
CA ASP A 125 -13.79 0.29 -10.52
C ASP A 125 -13.12 -0.96 -9.94
N ASP A 126 -13.90 -1.90 -9.44
CA ASP A 126 -13.40 -3.21 -8.95
C ASP A 126 -12.48 -3.90 -9.97
N ARG A 127 -12.63 -3.57 -11.26
CA ARG A 127 -11.76 -4.07 -12.34
C ARG A 127 -10.36 -3.47 -12.28
N PHE A 128 -10.20 -2.23 -11.83
CA PHE A 128 -8.90 -1.58 -11.69
C PHE A 128 -8.11 -2.22 -10.55
N ASP A 129 -8.72 -2.44 -9.38
CA ASP A 129 -8.05 -3.10 -8.26
C ASP A 129 -7.60 -4.51 -8.62
N ALA A 130 -8.42 -5.26 -9.37
CA ALA A 130 -8.03 -6.56 -9.91
C ALA A 130 -6.82 -6.45 -10.86
N LEU A 131 -6.79 -5.42 -11.72
CA LEU A 131 -5.69 -5.16 -12.65
C LEU A 131 -4.41 -4.70 -11.93
N VAL A 132 -4.52 -3.93 -10.84
CA VAL A 132 -3.38 -3.61 -9.95
C VAL A 132 -2.83 -4.89 -9.33
N GLY A 133 -3.70 -5.77 -8.82
CA GLY A 133 -3.30 -7.06 -8.28
C GLY A 133 -2.57 -7.94 -9.29
N GLU A 134 -3.07 -8.00 -10.52
CA GLU A 134 -2.45 -8.73 -11.63
C GLU A 134 -1.11 -8.10 -12.04
N TYR A 135 -1.03 -6.78 -12.15
CA TYR A 135 0.19 -6.06 -12.47
C TYR A 135 1.28 -6.32 -11.42
N ILE A 136 0.94 -6.27 -10.14
CA ILE A 136 1.86 -6.55 -9.03
C ILE A 136 2.40 -7.98 -9.11
N GLU A 137 1.58 -8.97 -9.49
CA GLU A 137 2.06 -10.34 -9.66
C GLU A 137 3.06 -10.47 -10.82
N TRP A 138 2.79 -9.79 -11.95
CA TRP A 138 3.71 -9.73 -13.07
C TRP A 138 5.02 -9.00 -12.74
N GLU A 139 4.94 -7.92 -11.97
CA GLU A 139 6.11 -7.20 -11.48
C GLU A 139 6.92 -8.08 -10.52
N ALA A 140 6.25 -8.82 -9.63
CA ALA A 140 6.89 -9.82 -8.76
C ALA A 140 7.63 -10.89 -9.56
N PHE A 141 7.02 -11.38 -10.65
CA PHE A 141 7.66 -12.33 -11.56
C PHE A 141 8.94 -11.74 -12.17
N ALA A 142 8.89 -10.48 -12.61
CA ALA A 142 10.07 -9.80 -13.14
C ALA A 142 11.17 -9.62 -12.05
N PHE A 143 10.80 -9.26 -10.82
CA PHE A 143 11.76 -9.15 -9.71
C PHE A 143 12.38 -10.49 -9.33
N TRP A 144 11.59 -11.56 -9.21
CA TRP A 144 12.11 -12.92 -8.99
C TRP A 144 13.11 -13.31 -10.07
N PHE A 145 12.74 -13.11 -11.34
CA PHE A 145 13.61 -13.37 -12.49
C PHE A 145 14.93 -12.60 -12.36
N ARG A 146 14.85 -11.30 -12.03
CA ARG A 146 16.03 -10.45 -11.82
C ARG A 146 16.92 -10.96 -10.69
N ALA A 147 16.37 -11.32 -9.54
CA ALA A 147 17.15 -11.84 -8.41
C ALA A 147 17.92 -13.11 -8.76
N VAL A 148 17.31 -14.03 -9.52
CA VAL A 148 17.98 -15.26 -9.97
C VAL A 148 19.10 -14.94 -10.96
N VAL A 149 18.86 -14.10 -11.96
CA VAL A 149 19.86 -13.74 -12.97
C VAL A 149 21.01 -12.94 -12.37
N GLU A 150 20.74 -12.02 -11.44
CA GLU A 150 21.78 -11.27 -10.72
C GLU A 150 22.69 -12.18 -9.89
N SER A 151 22.13 -13.20 -9.25
CA SER A 151 22.90 -14.16 -8.46
C SER A 151 23.65 -15.16 -9.33
N ALA A 152 23.05 -15.64 -10.42
CA ALA A 152 23.65 -16.64 -11.30
C ALA A 152 24.63 -16.05 -12.33
N GLY A 153 24.52 -14.75 -12.63
CA GLY A 153 25.32 -14.05 -13.66
C GLY A 153 24.84 -14.28 -15.09
N GLU A 154 23.90 -15.21 -15.30
CA GLU A 154 23.29 -15.53 -16.58
C GLU A 154 21.87 -16.08 -16.37
N VAL A 155 21.10 -16.29 -17.45
CA VAL A 155 19.77 -16.90 -17.39
C VAL A 155 19.89 -18.42 -17.25
N PRO A 156 19.54 -19.03 -16.11
CA PRO A 156 19.64 -20.49 -15.97
C PRO A 156 18.65 -21.21 -16.90
N ALA A 157 18.99 -22.42 -17.34
CA ALA A 157 18.16 -23.19 -18.28
C ALA A 157 16.72 -23.43 -17.79
N HIS A 158 16.55 -23.70 -16.48
CA HIS A 158 15.22 -23.88 -15.89
C HIS A 158 14.39 -22.57 -15.94
N LEU A 159 15.05 -21.42 -15.79
CA LEU A 159 14.41 -20.11 -15.85
C LEU A 159 14.02 -19.72 -17.28
N ALA A 160 14.87 -20.08 -18.26
CA ALA A 160 14.56 -19.92 -19.67
C ALA A 160 13.28 -20.70 -20.07
N HIS A 161 13.11 -21.91 -19.52
CA HIS A 161 11.89 -22.69 -19.73
C HIS A 161 10.64 -21.99 -19.16
N VAL A 162 10.73 -21.48 -17.92
CA VAL A 162 9.63 -20.73 -17.29
C VAL A 162 9.30 -19.46 -18.07
N LEU A 163 10.31 -18.72 -18.52
CA LEU A 163 10.11 -17.54 -19.37
C LEU A 163 9.43 -17.90 -20.70
N GLN A 164 9.83 -18.98 -21.35
CA GLN A 164 9.20 -19.39 -22.60
C GLN A 164 7.72 -19.78 -22.41
N GLN A 165 7.35 -20.32 -21.25
CA GLN A 165 5.97 -20.66 -20.91
C GLN A 165 5.13 -19.42 -20.57
N ARG A 166 5.64 -18.51 -19.74
CA ARG A 166 4.91 -17.33 -19.27
C ARG A 166 4.97 -16.12 -20.22
N CYS A 167 6.10 -15.94 -20.90
CA CYS A 167 6.37 -14.85 -21.84
C CYS A 167 6.87 -15.40 -23.19
N PRO A 168 6.01 -16.09 -23.97
CA PRO A 168 6.43 -16.72 -25.22
C PRO A 168 7.03 -15.70 -26.20
N GLY A 169 8.22 -15.98 -26.73
CA GLY A 169 8.91 -15.10 -27.70
C GLY A 169 9.76 -13.98 -27.07
N PHE A 170 9.70 -13.78 -25.75
CA PHE A 170 10.56 -12.81 -25.06
C PHE A 170 12.04 -13.13 -25.26
N LEU A 171 12.45 -14.39 -25.08
CA LEU A 171 13.84 -14.82 -25.22
C LEU A 171 14.39 -14.62 -26.64
N ASP A 172 13.54 -14.71 -27.65
CA ASP A 172 13.94 -14.46 -29.04
C ASP A 172 14.12 -12.96 -29.30
N ARG A 173 13.30 -12.11 -28.69
CA ARG A 173 13.44 -10.64 -28.79
C ARG A 173 14.73 -10.11 -28.17
N VAL A 174 15.15 -10.69 -27.05
CA VAL A 174 16.39 -10.26 -26.36
C VAL A 174 17.64 -10.97 -26.88
N ARG A 175 17.48 -11.91 -27.83
CA ARG A 175 18.57 -12.66 -28.44
C ARG A 175 19.43 -11.70 -29.28
N GLY A 176 20.66 -11.46 -28.84
CA GLY A 176 21.61 -10.56 -29.50
C GLY A 176 21.71 -9.16 -28.90
N GLY A 177 21.05 -8.88 -27.76
CA GLY A 177 21.30 -7.66 -26.99
C GLY A 177 22.73 -7.63 -26.43
N GLU A 178 23.43 -6.52 -26.64
CA GLU A 178 24.77 -6.29 -26.10
C GLU A 178 24.69 -6.12 -24.57
N GLY A 179 25.23 -7.08 -23.83
CA GLY A 179 25.45 -6.96 -22.40
C GLY A 179 26.62 -7.83 -21.98
N THR A 180 27.67 -7.19 -21.46
CA THR A 180 28.73 -7.88 -20.71
C THR A 180 28.12 -8.52 -19.46
N ARG A 181 28.78 -9.55 -18.91
CA ARG A 181 28.33 -10.34 -17.74
C ARG A 181 28.39 -9.56 -16.41
N ASP A 182 27.74 -8.40 -16.36
CA ASP A 182 27.77 -7.46 -15.22
C ASP A 182 26.34 -7.12 -14.75
N ALA A 183 26.22 -6.44 -13.60
CA ALA A 183 24.95 -5.98 -13.02
C ALA A 183 24.09 -5.09 -13.96
N GLU A 184 24.72 -4.55 -15.01
CA GLU A 184 24.02 -3.81 -16.07
C GLU A 184 23.19 -4.74 -16.96
N TYR A 185 23.64 -5.98 -17.21
CA TYR A 185 22.91 -6.95 -18.01
C TYR A 185 21.61 -7.41 -17.35
N SER A 186 21.65 -7.75 -16.05
CA SER A 186 20.45 -8.16 -15.32
C SER A 186 19.41 -7.05 -15.24
N THR A 187 19.87 -5.81 -15.01
CA THR A 187 19.01 -4.62 -14.95
C THR A 187 18.39 -4.33 -16.31
N TRP A 188 19.18 -4.42 -17.39
CA TRP A 188 18.68 -4.29 -18.75
C TRP A 188 17.65 -5.37 -19.07
N LEU A 189 17.95 -6.64 -18.79
CA LEU A 189 17.09 -7.77 -19.12
C LEU A 189 15.76 -7.71 -18.35
N TRP A 190 15.81 -7.30 -17.09
CA TRP A 190 14.61 -7.02 -16.28
C TRP A 190 13.74 -5.91 -16.89
N ARG A 191 14.36 -4.79 -17.33
CA ARG A 191 13.62 -3.71 -18.02
C ARG A 191 12.97 -4.20 -19.31
N GLN A 192 13.67 -5.04 -20.08
CA GLN A 192 13.10 -5.64 -21.29
C GLN A 192 11.93 -6.57 -20.97
N LEU A 193 12.02 -7.35 -19.89
CA LEU A 193 10.95 -8.24 -19.45
C LEU A 193 9.72 -7.46 -19.01
N LEU A 194 9.88 -6.40 -18.20
CA LEU A 194 8.77 -5.53 -17.81
C LEU A 194 8.12 -4.89 -19.04
N ALA A 195 8.91 -4.30 -19.94
CA ALA A 195 8.36 -3.69 -21.15
C ALA A 195 7.63 -4.71 -22.05
N TRP A 196 8.10 -5.96 -22.08
CA TRP A 196 7.41 -7.05 -22.78
C TRP A 196 6.08 -7.38 -22.13
N ILE A 197 6.05 -7.55 -20.81
CA ILE A 197 4.85 -7.84 -20.02
C ILE A 197 3.81 -6.74 -20.26
N GLU A 198 4.21 -5.47 -20.12
CA GLU A 198 3.33 -4.33 -20.28
C GLU A 198 2.73 -4.27 -21.70
N ALA A 199 3.55 -4.47 -22.73
CA ALA A 199 3.06 -4.50 -24.11
C ALA A 199 2.15 -5.70 -24.40
N SER A 200 2.39 -6.85 -23.77
CA SER A 200 1.70 -8.10 -24.08
C SER A 200 0.39 -8.27 -23.31
N PHE A 201 0.34 -7.80 -22.07
CA PHE A 201 -0.79 -8.03 -21.16
C PHE A 201 -1.56 -6.74 -20.81
N PHE A 202 -0.92 -5.57 -20.94
CA PHE A 202 -1.50 -4.28 -20.54
C PHE A 202 -1.58 -3.26 -21.70
N GLY A 203 -1.20 -3.66 -22.93
CA GLY A 203 -1.05 -2.79 -24.11
C GLY A 203 -2.32 -2.51 -24.92
N GLY A 204 -3.47 -2.31 -24.27
CA GLY A 204 -4.76 -2.03 -24.93
C GLY A 204 -4.92 -0.62 -25.54
N PRO A 205 -6.05 -0.33 -26.23
CA PRO A 205 -6.38 1.03 -26.65
C PRO A 205 -6.52 1.92 -25.41
N ASN A 206 -5.74 3.01 -25.33
CA ASN A 206 -5.54 3.87 -24.15
C ASN A 206 -4.52 3.39 -23.10
N ALA A 207 -3.70 2.38 -23.41
CA ALA A 207 -2.72 1.83 -22.46
C ALA A 207 -1.73 2.86 -21.88
N ALA A 208 -1.36 3.90 -22.62
CA ALA A 208 -0.34 4.85 -22.13
C ALA A 208 -0.80 5.61 -20.87
N SER A 209 -2.02 6.14 -20.85
CA SER A 209 -2.63 6.85 -19.72
C SER A 209 -3.40 5.93 -18.77
N TYR A 210 -3.09 4.64 -18.79
CA TYR A 210 -3.67 3.64 -17.88
C TYR A 210 -2.55 2.87 -17.19
N LEU A 211 -1.48 2.60 -17.94
CA LEU A 211 -0.29 1.93 -17.47
C LEU A 211 0.51 2.78 -16.49
N ASP A 212 0.55 4.10 -16.66
CA ASP A 212 1.25 4.99 -15.72
C ASP A 212 0.54 5.03 -14.36
N GLU A 213 -0.79 5.02 -14.35
CA GLU A 213 -1.64 4.92 -13.17
C GLU A 213 -1.53 3.55 -12.51
N LEU A 214 -1.50 2.47 -13.30
CA LEU A 214 -1.26 1.12 -12.79
C LEU A 214 0.12 1.01 -12.14
N ARG A 215 1.18 1.57 -12.76
CA ARG A 215 2.53 1.61 -12.20
C ARG A 215 2.55 2.39 -10.89
N ASP A 216 1.92 3.56 -10.84
CA ASP A 216 1.87 4.37 -9.62
C ASP A 216 1.06 3.69 -8.51
N ALA A 217 -0.08 3.10 -8.85
CA ALA A 217 -0.89 2.31 -7.92
C ALA A 217 -0.12 1.09 -7.41
N ALA A 218 0.56 0.33 -8.27
CA ALA A 218 1.36 -0.82 -7.87
C ALA A 218 2.54 -0.44 -6.95
N ARG A 219 3.20 0.69 -7.22
CA ARG A 219 4.31 1.21 -6.39
C ARG A 219 3.86 1.70 -5.03
N THR A 220 2.66 2.28 -4.94
CA THR A 220 2.08 2.72 -3.67
C THR A 220 1.27 1.62 -2.98
N HIS A 221 1.07 0.48 -3.64
CA HIS A 221 0.42 -0.69 -3.06
C HIS A 221 1.37 -1.44 -2.14
N LEU A 222 0.91 -1.72 -0.91
CA LEU A 222 1.69 -2.38 0.14
C LEU A 222 2.34 -3.70 -0.32
N ARG A 223 1.62 -4.52 -1.10
CA ARG A 223 2.16 -5.75 -1.67
C ARG A 223 3.32 -5.49 -2.63
N GLY A 224 3.24 -4.45 -3.47
CA GLY A 224 4.30 -4.08 -4.41
C GLY A 224 5.58 -3.66 -3.70
N GLU A 225 5.47 -2.81 -2.69
CA GLU A 225 6.64 -2.40 -1.87
C GLU A 225 7.31 -3.60 -1.18
N ARG A 226 6.50 -4.52 -0.68
CA ARG A 226 6.98 -5.75 -0.03
C ARG A 226 7.79 -6.63 -0.99
N ILE A 227 7.29 -6.80 -2.20
CA ILE A 227 7.98 -7.54 -3.27
C ILE A 227 9.34 -6.88 -3.57
N VAL A 228 9.38 -5.55 -3.68
CA VAL A 228 10.62 -4.80 -3.92
C VAL A 228 11.61 -4.96 -2.76
N ALA A 229 11.14 -4.85 -1.52
CA ALA A 229 11.96 -5.00 -0.33
C ALA A 229 12.53 -6.42 -0.20
N TYR A 230 11.69 -7.44 -0.42
CA TYR A 230 12.13 -8.83 -0.40
C TYR A 230 13.12 -9.15 -1.52
N TRP A 231 12.91 -8.59 -2.72
CA TRP A 231 13.88 -8.67 -3.81
C TRP A 231 15.24 -8.09 -3.41
N ALA A 232 15.26 -6.90 -2.78
CA ALA A 232 16.51 -6.27 -2.35
C ALA A 232 17.26 -7.12 -1.30
N ASP A 233 16.53 -7.70 -0.35
CA ASP A 233 17.08 -8.64 0.64
C ASP A 233 17.64 -9.92 -0.03
N CYS A 234 16.88 -10.52 -0.96
CA CYS A 234 17.35 -11.65 -1.76
C CYS A 234 18.62 -11.31 -2.52
N ASN A 235 18.67 -10.15 -3.18
CA ASN A 235 19.83 -9.71 -3.93
C ASN A 235 21.08 -9.58 -3.05
N SER A 236 20.92 -9.03 -1.84
CA SER A 236 22.01 -8.94 -0.86
C SER A 236 22.49 -10.33 -0.41
N ARG A 237 21.58 -11.21 0.02
CA ARG A 237 21.91 -12.54 0.55
C ARG A 237 22.47 -13.46 -0.53
N TRP A 238 21.87 -13.50 -1.71
CA TRP A 238 22.24 -14.44 -2.77
C TRP A 238 23.55 -14.09 -3.47
N ARG A 239 24.01 -12.84 -3.39
CA ARG A 239 25.37 -12.47 -3.82
C ARG A 239 26.47 -13.14 -2.99
N THR A 240 26.20 -13.38 -1.70
CA THR A 240 27.18 -13.99 -0.79
C THR A 240 27.01 -15.50 -0.70
N LYS A 241 25.76 -15.98 -0.68
CA LYS A 241 25.42 -17.39 -0.60
C LYS A 241 24.21 -17.68 -1.49
N PRO A 242 24.43 -18.01 -2.78
CA PRO A 242 23.36 -18.40 -3.69
C PRO A 242 22.60 -19.62 -3.15
N PRO A 243 21.26 -19.65 -3.28
CA PRO A 243 20.48 -20.84 -2.95
C PRO A 243 20.72 -21.95 -3.99
N ALA A 244 20.75 -23.20 -3.53
CA ALA A 244 20.90 -24.37 -4.37
C ALA A 244 19.87 -25.45 -3.94
N PRO A 245 18.75 -25.61 -4.67
CA PRO A 245 18.34 -24.88 -5.89
C PRO A 245 17.80 -23.46 -5.59
N TYR A 246 17.70 -22.62 -6.62
CA TYR A 246 16.90 -21.38 -6.55
C TYR A 246 15.42 -21.69 -6.30
N PRO A 247 14.70 -20.86 -5.54
CA PRO A 247 13.27 -21.08 -5.29
C PRO A 247 12.47 -20.90 -6.57
N ARG A 248 11.38 -21.68 -6.70
CA ARG A 248 10.40 -21.49 -7.77
C ARG A 248 9.65 -20.16 -7.55
N PHE A 249 9.08 -19.59 -8.62
CA PHE A 249 8.36 -18.33 -8.53
C PHE A 249 7.28 -18.34 -7.43
N ASP A 250 6.40 -19.34 -7.38
CA ASP A 250 5.31 -19.40 -6.39
C ASP A 250 5.82 -19.54 -4.94
N GLU A 251 7.00 -20.13 -4.75
CA GLU A 251 7.65 -20.21 -3.44
C GLU A 251 8.26 -18.85 -3.06
N TRP A 252 8.97 -18.23 -4.00
CA TRP A 252 9.53 -16.90 -3.82
C TRP A 252 8.44 -15.85 -3.57
N LEU A 253 7.34 -15.89 -4.30
CA LEU A 253 6.21 -14.98 -4.15
C LEU A 253 5.55 -15.14 -2.77
N ARG A 254 5.34 -16.38 -2.29
CA ARG A 254 4.83 -16.61 -0.94
C ARG A 254 5.76 -16.06 0.15
N MET A 255 7.08 -16.20 -0.04
CA MET A 255 8.05 -15.63 0.89
C MET A 255 8.07 -14.09 0.81
N ALA A 256 7.94 -13.53 -0.39
CA ALA A 256 7.78 -12.09 -0.59
C ALA A 256 6.52 -11.58 0.11
N ASP A 257 5.37 -12.24 -0.09
CA ASP A 257 4.11 -11.87 0.52
C ASP A 257 4.14 -11.96 2.06
N ALA A 258 4.98 -12.82 2.64
CA ALA A 258 5.19 -12.93 4.09
C ALA A 258 6.36 -12.08 4.64
N PHE A 259 7.10 -11.38 3.78
CA PHE A 259 8.31 -10.67 4.18
C PHE A 259 7.99 -9.39 4.92
N VAL A 260 8.42 -9.26 6.18
CA VAL A 260 8.30 -8.03 6.97
C VAL A 260 9.66 -7.35 7.05
N THR A 261 9.73 -6.06 6.72
CA THR A 261 10.93 -5.24 6.89
C THR A 261 11.18 -5.03 8.39
N GLN A 262 12.34 -5.45 8.89
CA GLN A 262 12.78 -5.18 10.26
C GLN A 262 13.28 -3.75 10.44
#